data_AF-A0A970X5H2-F1
#
_entry.id   AF-A0A970X5H2-F1
#
_cell.length_a   1.000
_cell.length_b   1.000
_cell.length_c   1.000
_cell.angle_alpha   90.00
_cell.angle_beta   90.00
_cell.angle_gamma   90.00
#
_symmetry.space_group_name_H-M   'P 1'
#
loop_
_entity.id
_entity.type
_entity.pdbx_description
1 polymer ?
#
loop_
_entity_poly.entity_id
_entity_poly.type
_entity_poly.pdbx_seq_one_letter_code
_entity_poly.pdbx_strand_id
1 'polypeptide(L)'
;MKLLHTSDWHLGKHLNNYERHQEQQAVLQEICDIADRERVDAIIVAGDLFDGFNPPIESVDLFYKTLKRLANNGKRAVIAIAGNHDSPDRIEAPDPLARECGILFLGYPHTATPSFELETGLKVNQTDKGFVELRLPDCQAPLRLLLTPYANELRLKTYLGNTPTDNEKSSPATTRSDTGMASLATTEAATEEALRGVLHNHWTTLANRFCDNKGVNVLVTHLFVARQGDDLPEEPEDERPILHVGGAQVVYTDSIPLQIQYTALGHLHRMHVVDATQGPVVYAGSPLSYSFSEAHQQKFVVLVDVQPGKPATTTPIELTQGRPLLRMRATTVDEAVDWLQQHPNSLVELTMATDTYLK
;
A
#
# COMPACT_ATOMS: atom_id res chain seq x y z
N MET A 1 -16.69 -13.64 0.08
CA MET A 1 -16.12 -12.64 -0.81
C MET A 1 -14.70 -13.04 -1.12
N LYS A 2 -14.29 -12.80 -2.35
CA LYS A 2 -12.91 -12.90 -2.81
C LYS A 2 -12.38 -11.50 -3.11
N LEU A 3 -11.32 -11.09 -2.42
CA LEU A 3 -10.63 -9.84 -2.68
C LEU A 3 -9.29 -10.14 -3.35
N LEU A 4 -8.87 -9.30 -4.28
CA LEU A 4 -7.49 -9.32 -4.79
C LEU A 4 -6.75 -8.10 -4.26
N HIS A 5 -5.65 -8.32 -3.56
CA HIS A 5 -4.81 -7.28 -2.99
C HIS A 5 -3.48 -7.18 -3.75
N THR A 6 -3.16 -5.98 -4.19
CA THR A 6 -1.89 -5.57 -4.82
C THR A 6 -1.51 -4.18 -4.31
N SER A 7 -0.25 -3.77 -4.46
CA SER A 7 0.25 -2.45 -4.03
C SER A 7 1.50 -2.08 -4.82
N ASP A 8 2.02 -0.88 -4.60
CA ASP A 8 3.38 -0.49 -4.98
C ASP A 8 3.65 -0.70 -6.48
N TRP A 9 2.72 -0.23 -7.31
CA TRP A 9 2.81 -0.35 -8.77
C TRP A 9 3.92 0.51 -9.36
N HIS A 10 4.21 1.67 -8.75
CA HIS A 10 5.22 2.63 -9.21
C HIS A 10 5.23 2.84 -10.73
N LEU A 11 4.07 3.11 -11.32
CA LEU A 11 3.97 3.29 -12.76
C LEU A 11 4.85 4.45 -13.24
N GLY A 12 5.70 4.17 -14.23
CA GLY A 12 6.73 5.09 -14.72
C GLY A 12 8.10 4.94 -14.07
N LYS A 13 8.30 4.00 -13.13
CA LYS A 13 9.62 3.73 -12.54
C LYS A 13 10.59 3.11 -13.54
N HIS A 14 11.84 3.53 -13.46
CA HIS A 14 12.96 2.95 -14.21
C HIS A 14 13.85 2.13 -13.27
N LEU A 15 14.52 1.12 -13.81
CA LEU A 15 15.64 0.47 -13.13
C LEU A 15 16.94 1.08 -13.68
N ASN A 16 17.53 2.02 -12.96
CA ASN A 16 18.61 2.87 -13.49
C ASN A 16 18.16 3.55 -14.79
N ASN A 17 18.87 3.29 -15.90
CA ASN A 17 18.53 3.82 -17.22
C ASN A 17 17.57 2.91 -18.02
N TYR A 18 17.07 1.85 -17.40
CA TYR A 18 16.26 0.84 -18.07
C TYR A 18 14.75 1.10 -17.86
N GLU A 19 14.03 1.39 -18.94
CA GLU A 19 12.58 1.56 -18.96
C GLU A 19 11.84 0.24 -18.68
N ARG A 20 10.87 0.27 -17.77
CA ARG A 20 10.09 -0.92 -17.36
C ARG A 20 8.66 -0.94 -17.90
N HIS A 21 8.25 0.04 -18.70
CA HIS A 21 6.84 0.23 -19.09
C HIS A 21 6.19 -1.00 -19.74
N GLN A 22 6.89 -1.71 -20.63
CA GLN A 22 6.36 -2.94 -21.25
C GLN A 22 6.14 -4.06 -20.22
N GLU A 23 7.03 -4.18 -19.23
CA GLU A 23 6.89 -5.15 -18.15
C GLU A 23 5.73 -4.76 -17.23
N GLN A 24 5.57 -3.45 -16.95
CA GLN A 24 4.42 -2.92 -16.21
C GLN A 24 3.10 -3.24 -16.92
N GLN A 25 3.03 -3.05 -18.23
CA GLN A 25 1.84 -3.42 -19.01
C GLN A 25 1.55 -4.93 -18.93
N ALA A 26 2.57 -5.77 -19.08
CA ALA A 26 2.41 -7.22 -19.06
C ALA A 26 1.92 -7.72 -17.69
N VAL A 27 2.54 -7.27 -16.60
CA VAL A 27 2.15 -7.72 -15.25
C VAL A 27 0.78 -7.19 -14.83
N LEU A 28 0.41 -5.96 -15.21
CA LEU A 28 -0.93 -5.44 -14.94
C LEU A 28 -2.01 -6.20 -15.72
N GLN A 29 -1.70 -6.64 -16.95
CA GLN A 29 -2.58 -7.53 -17.70
C GLN A 29 -2.71 -8.90 -17.01
N GLU A 30 -1.61 -9.48 -16.53
CA GLU A 30 -1.63 -10.72 -15.74
C GLU A 30 -2.52 -10.57 -14.49
N ILE A 31 -2.44 -9.44 -13.77
CA ILE A 31 -3.31 -9.15 -12.62
C ILE A 31 -4.79 -9.09 -13.03
N CYS A 32 -5.10 -8.49 -14.18
CA CYS A 32 -6.47 -8.50 -14.72
C CYS A 32 -6.96 -9.92 -15.00
N ASP A 33 -6.11 -10.76 -15.60
CA ASP A 33 -6.44 -12.14 -15.93
C ASP A 33 -6.63 -13.00 -14.68
N ILE A 34 -5.80 -12.77 -13.63
CA ILE A 34 -5.97 -13.38 -12.32
C ILE A 34 -7.32 -12.99 -11.71
N ALA A 35 -7.66 -11.69 -11.71
CA ALA A 35 -8.94 -11.20 -11.18
C ALA A 35 -10.15 -11.87 -11.85
N ASP A 36 -10.09 -12.06 -13.17
CA ASP A 36 -11.13 -12.73 -13.95
C ASP A 36 -11.17 -14.24 -13.68
N ARG A 37 -10.02 -14.91 -13.65
CA ARG A 37 -9.91 -16.36 -13.39
C ARG A 37 -10.41 -16.73 -12.01
N GLU A 38 -10.01 -15.97 -10.99
CA GLU A 38 -10.36 -16.25 -9.59
C GLU A 38 -11.77 -15.79 -9.22
N ARG A 39 -12.43 -15.04 -10.12
CA ARG A 39 -13.76 -14.42 -9.94
C ARG A 39 -13.79 -13.55 -8.69
N VAL A 40 -12.85 -12.62 -8.60
CA VAL A 40 -12.74 -11.73 -7.44
C VAL A 40 -13.85 -10.69 -7.45
N ASP A 41 -14.41 -10.42 -6.27
CA ASP A 41 -15.56 -9.52 -6.06
C ASP A 41 -15.11 -8.05 -5.95
N ALA A 42 -13.89 -7.82 -5.43
CA ALA A 42 -13.28 -6.50 -5.32
C ALA A 42 -11.75 -6.55 -5.44
N ILE A 43 -11.17 -5.44 -5.90
CA ILE A 43 -9.72 -5.22 -5.98
C ILE A 43 -9.32 -4.13 -4.98
N ILE A 44 -8.20 -4.35 -4.30
CA ILE A 44 -7.55 -3.37 -3.43
C ILE A 44 -6.17 -3.08 -4.01
N VAL A 45 -5.90 -1.80 -4.32
CA VAL A 45 -4.58 -1.28 -4.70
C VAL A 45 -4.09 -0.37 -3.57
N ALA A 46 -3.22 -0.92 -2.72
CA ALA A 46 -2.83 -0.29 -1.45
C ALA A 46 -1.67 0.71 -1.60
N GLY A 47 -1.80 1.72 -2.47
CA GLY A 47 -0.86 2.83 -2.59
C GLY A 47 0.31 2.60 -3.55
N ASP A 48 1.11 3.67 -3.69
CA ASP A 48 2.19 3.86 -4.65
C ASP A 48 1.80 3.45 -6.07
N LEU A 49 0.77 4.12 -6.57
CA LEU A 49 0.19 3.92 -7.88
C LEU A 49 1.17 4.37 -8.98
N PHE A 50 1.86 5.48 -8.72
CA PHE A 50 2.86 6.07 -9.60
C PHE A 50 4.21 6.19 -8.91
N ASP A 51 5.30 6.26 -9.69
CA ASP A 51 6.65 6.46 -9.13
C ASP A 51 6.91 7.89 -8.61
N GLY A 52 6.05 8.85 -8.96
CA GLY A 52 6.17 10.20 -8.43
C GLY A 52 4.96 11.08 -8.69
N PHE A 53 4.95 12.23 -8.00
CA PHE A 53 3.83 13.18 -7.98
C PHE A 53 3.39 13.72 -9.34
N ASN A 54 4.25 13.66 -10.36
CA ASN A 54 3.98 14.07 -11.73
C ASN A 54 4.32 12.91 -12.68
N PRO A 55 3.41 11.92 -12.81
CA PRO A 55 3.68 10.74 -13.63
C PRO A 55 3.72 11.05 -15.14
N PRO A 56 4.47 10.27 -15.93
CA PRO A 56 4.42 10.31 -17.40
C PRO A 56 3.02 10.00 -17.93
N ILE A 57 2.70 10.54 -19.11
CA ILE A 57 1.37 10.37 -19.73
C ILE A 57 1.07 8.90 -20.03
N GLU A 58 2.05 8.12 -20.51
CA GLU A 58 1.85 6.70 -20.75
C GLU A 58 1.51 5.92 -19.48
N SER A 59 2.09 6.28 -18.33
CA SER A 59 1.80 5.66 -17.04
C SER A 59 0.37 5.95 -16.60
N VAL A 60 -0.09 7.18 -16.79
CA VAL A 60 -1.47 7.59 -16.50
C VAL A 60 -2.48 6.86 -17.40
N ASP A 61 -2.17 6.72 -18.69
CA ASP A 61 -3.02 5.96 -19.63
C ASP A 61 -3.09 4.47 -19.26
N LEU A 62 -1.94 3.84 -18.99
CA LEU A 62 -1.87 2.44 -18.53
C LEU A 62 -2.65 2.24 -17.23
N PHE A 63 -2.51 3.14 -16.27
CA PHE A 63 -3.23 3.11 -15.00
C PHE A 63 -4.74 3.06 -15.20
N TYR A 64 -5.32 4.05 -15.91
CA TYR A 64 -6.77 4.11 -16.09
C TYR A 64 -7.31 2.96 -16.94
N LYS A 65 -6.60 2.53 -17.97
CA LYS A 65 -7.01 1.36 -18.77
C LYS A 65 -7.05 0.09 -17.91
N THR A 66 -6.05 -0.11 -17.07
CA THR A 66 -5.97 -1.25 -16.16
C THR A 66 -7.10 -1.22 -15.14
N LEU A 67 -7.31 -0.10 -14.45
CA LEU A 67 -8.40 0.00 -13.46
C LEU A 67 -9.77 -0.18 -14.10
N LYS A 68 -9.99 0.38 -15.29
CA LYS A 68 -11.24 0.16 -16.05
C LYS A 68 -11.45 -1.32 -16.38
N ARG A 69 -10.39 -2.03 -16.78
CA ARG A 69 -10.44 -3.47 -17.05
C ARG A 69 -10.76 -4.25 -15.77
N LEU A 70 -10.06 -3.94 -14.68
CA LEU A 70 -10.28 -4.55 -13.36
C LEU A 70 -11.70 -4.32 -12.86
N ALA A 71 -12.26 -3.13 -13.04
CA ALA A 71 -13.61 -2.80 -12.58
C ALA A 71 -14.72 -3.55 -13.36
N ASN A 72 -14.38 -4.15 -14.51
CA ASN A 72 -15.27 -5.00 -15.29
C ASN A 72 -16.64 -4.33 -15.55
N ASN A 73 -16.61 -3.08 -16.01
CA ASN A 73 -17.79 -2.23 -16.25
C ASN A 73 -18.69 -2.10 -15.01
N GLY A 74 -18.11 -1.83 -13.84
CA GLY A 74 -18.84 -1.62 -12.58
C GLY A 74 -19.32 -2.91 -11.91
N LYS A 75 -18.99 -4.10 -12.42
CA LYS A 75 -19.33 -5.37 -11.77
C LYS A 75 -18.40 -5.72 -10.62
N ARG A 76 -17.20 -5.15 -10.62
CA ARG A 76 -16.17 -5.37 -9.60
C ARG A 76 -15.77 -4.02 -9.02
N ALA A 77 -15.81 -3.88 -7.71
CA ALA A 77 -15.32 -2.68 -7.05
C ALA A 77 -13.79 -2.63 -7.13
N VAL A 78 -13.22 -1.47 -7.43
CA VAL A 78 -11.77 -1.25 -7.40
C VAL A 78 -11.49 -0.10 -6.46
N ILE A 79 -10.69 -0.35 -5.42
CA ILE A 79 -10.34 0.64 -4.41
C ILE A 79 -8.85 0.90 -4.51
N ALA A 80 -8.48 2.13 -4.85
CA ALA A 80 -7.09 2.56 -4.93
C ALA A 80 -6.85 3.73 -3.98
N ILE A 81 -5.92 3.55 -3.05
CA ILE A 81 -5.47 4.61 -2.14
C ILE A 81 -4.15 5.22 -2.65
N ALA A 82 -3.83 6.45 -2.24
CA ALA A 82 -2.53 7.06 -2.50
C ALA A 82 -1.45 6.53 -1.53
N GLY A 83 -0.24 6.31 -2.04
CA GLY A 83 0.98 6.12 -1.25
C GLY A 83 1.82 7.39 -1.11
N ASN A 84 3.08 7.26 -0.66
CA ASN A 84 3.99 8.40 -0.46
C ASN A 84 4.57 8.96 -1.77
N HIS A 85 4.50 8.21 -2.87
CA HIS A 85 4.91 8.70 -4.20
C HIS A 85 3.79 9.43 -4.95
N ASP A 86 2.55 9.24 -4.52
CA ASP A 86 1.36 9.76 -5.19
C ASP A 86 1.00 11.17 -4.74
N SER A 87 0.42 11.96 -5.65
CA SER A 87 -0.15 13.27 -5.30
C SER A 87 -1.62 13.08 -4.92
N PRO A 88 -2.02 13.30 -3.65
CA PRO A 88 -3.39 13.08 -3.20
C PRO A 88 -4.46 13.78 -4.06
N ASP A 89 -4.24 15.05 -4.39
CA ASP A 89 -5.17 15.85 -5.21
C ASP A 89 -5.33 15.27 -6.62
N ARG A 90 -4.25 14.75 -7.22
CA ARG A 90 -4.30 14.15 -8.55
C ARG A 90 -5.00 12.79 -8.53
N ILE A 91 -4.86 12.02 -7.46
CA ILE A 91 -5.54 10.74 -7.29
C ILE A 91 -7.05 10.94 -7.13
N GLU A 92 -7.49 11.96 -6.39
CA GLU A 92 -8.92 12.23 -6.20
C GLU A 92 -9.58 12.96 -7.37
N ALA A 93 -8.84 13.75 -8.15
CA ALA A 93 -9.37 14.51 -9.29
C ALA A 93 -10.26 13.71 -10.27
N PRO A 94 -9.93 12.47 -10.69
CA PRO A 94 -10.77 11.67 -11.59
C PRO A 94 -11.97 10.98 -10.90
N ASP A 95 -12.10 11.02 -9.58
CA ASP A 95 -13.13 10.28 -8.82
C ASP A 95 -14.56 10.42 -9.38
N PRO A 96 -15.05 11.62 -9.78
CA PRO A 96 -16.40 11.77 -10.32
C PRO A 96 -16.67 10.90 -11.56
N LEU A 97 -15.67 10.67 -12.41
CA LEU A 97 -15.78 9.80 -13.57
C LEU A 97 -15.46 8.34 -13.24
N ALA A 98 -14.53 8.13 -12.30
CA ALA A 98 -14.10 6.81 -11.88
C ALA A 98 -15.22 6.02 -11.18
N ARG A 99 -16.04 6.70 -10.37
CA ARG A 99 -17.17 6.07 -9.66
C ARG A 99 -18.22 5.51 -10.60
N GLU A 100 -18.45 6.14 -11.76
CA GLU A 100 -19.33 5.60 -12.81
C GLU A 100 -18.83 4.26 -13.37
N CYS A 101 -17.54 3.93 -13.18
CA CYS A 101 -16.95 2.64 -13.55
C CYS A 101 -16.87 1.66 -12.37
N GLY A 102 -17.24 2.05 -11.15
CA GLY A 102 -17.06 1.25 -9.93
C GLY A 102 -15.66 1.37 -9.31
N ILE A 103 -14.93 2.43 -9.63
CA ILE A 103 -13.59 2.70 -9.12
C ILE A 103 -13.67 3.81 -8.07
N LEU A 104 -13.02 3.60 -6.92
CA LEU A 104 -12.93 4.55 -5.83
C LEU A 104 -11.47 4.97 -5.65
N PHE A 105 -11.24 6.28 -5.65
CA PHE A 105 -9.92 6.85 -5.37
C PHE A 105 -9.93 7.59 -4.04
N LEU A 106 -8.91 7.36 -3.22
CA LEU A 106 -8.73 8.08 -1.96
C LEU A 106 -7.30 8.59 -1.85
N GLY A 107 -7.15 9.91 -1.87
CA GLY A 107 -5.88 10.60 -1.72
C GLY A 107 -5.58 10.98 -0.28
N TYR A 108 -6.60 11.28 0.53
CA TYR A 108 -6.42 11.72 1.92
C TYR A 108 -7.05 10.78 2.96
N PRO A 109 -6.45 10.68 4.18
CA PRO A 109 -7.01 9.91 5.31
C PRO A 109 -8.41 10.33 5.76
N HIS A 110 -8.81 11.57 5.49
CA HIS A 110 -10.09 12.13 5.92
C HIS A 110 -11.11 12.22 4.77
N THR A 111 -10.80 11.63 3.62
CA THR A 111 -11.71 11.62 2.47
C THR A 111 -12.93 10.79 2.80
N ALA A 112 -14.11 11.37 2.56
CA ALA A 112 -15.37 10.65 2.59
C ALA A 112 -15.78 10.38 1.15
N THR A 113 -16.03 9.11 0.82
CA THR A 113 -16.42 8.71 -0.52
C THR A 113 -17.82 9.22 -0.83
N PRO A 114 -18.04 10.01 -1.89
CA PRO A 114 -19.39 10.41 -2.26
C PRO A 114 -20.26 9.20 -2.59
N SER A 115 -21.52 9.21 -2.15
CA SER A 115 -22.44 8.11 -2.43
C SER A 115 -22.73 7.98 -3.92
N PHE A 116 -22.85 6.72 -4.39
CA PHE A 116 -23.22 6.37 -5.76
C PHE A 116 -23.90 5.00 -5.80
N GLU A 117 -24.64 4.72 -6.87
CA GLU A 117 -25.23 3.42 -7.19
C GLU A 117 -25.17 3.19 -8.70
N LEU A 118 -24.62 2.04 -9.11
CA LEU A 118 -24.51 1.64 -10.51
C LEU A 118 -25.62 0.66 -10.87
N GLU A 119 -25.93 0.56 -12.17
CA GLU A 119 -26.90 -0.41 -12.70
C GLU A 119 -26.55 -1.87 -12.38
N THR A 120 -25.26 -2.16 -12.17
CA THR A 120 -24.77 -3.48 -11.75
C THR A 120 -25.18 -3.85 -10.33
N GLY A 121 -25.65 -2.89 -9.52
CA GLY A 121 -25.95 -3.07 -8.10
C GLY A 121 -24.77 -2.74 -7.17
N LEU A 122 -23.61 -2.36 -7.71
CA LEU A 122 -22.50 -1.81 -6.92
C LEU A 122 -22.91 -0.43 -6.38
N LYS A 123 -22.88 -0.26 -5.05
CA LYS A 123 -23.20 1.03 -4.43
C LYS A 123 -22.54 1.27 -3.09
N VAL A 124 -22.52 2.53 -2.71
CA VAL A 124 -22.18 2.97 -1.35
C VAL A 124 -23.45 2.94 -0.49
N ASN A 125 -23.47 2.07 0.51
CA ASN A 125 -24.55 2.05 1.51
C ASN A 125 -24.35 3.14 2.56
N GLN A 126 -23.11 3.32 3.01
CA GLN A 126 -22.73 4.23 4.07
C GLN A 126 -21.30 4.71 3.86
N THR A 127 -21.00 5.93 4.30
CA THR A 127 -19.66 6.49 4.25
C THR A 127 -19.44 7.42 5.45
N ASP A 128 -18.19 7.55 5.85
CA ASP A 128 -17.68 8.60 6.72
C ASP A 128 -16.23 8.92 6.30
N LYS A 129 -15.60 9.89 6.92
CA LYS A 129 -14.18 10.21 6.68
C LYS A 129 -13.33 8.99 7.01
N GLY A 130 -12.61 8.46 6.02
CA GLY A 130 -11.81 7.24 6.16
C GLY A 130 -12.61 5.94 6.22
N PHE A 131 -13.91 5.98 5.90
CA PHE A 131 -14.79 4.81 5.92
C PHE A 131 -15.74 4.73 4.72
N VAL A 132 -15.90 3.53 4.17
CA VAL A 132 -16.96 3.23 3.21
C VAL A 132 -17.52 1.82 3.40
N GLU A 133 -18.85 1.71 3.35
CA GLU A 133 -19.56 0.45 3.22
C GLU A 133 -20.08 0.32 1.79
N LEU A 134 -19.64 -0.74 1.10
CA LEU A 134 -20.04 -1.08 -0.25
C LEU A 134 -20.98 -2.29 -0.26
N ARG A 135 -22.05 -2.19 -1.04
CA ARG A 135 -22.81 -3.34 -1.51
C ARG A 135 -22.23 -3.76 -2.85
N LEU A 136 -21.72 -4.99 -2.95
CA LEU A 136 -21.23 -5.56 -4.21
C LEU A 136 -22.36 -6.33 -4.91
N PRO A 137 -22.41 -6.38 -6.26
CA PRO A 137 -23.49 -6.98 -7.04
C PRO A 137 -23.91 -8.40 -6.61
N ASP A 138 -22.94 -9.31 -6.51
CA ASP A 138 -23.19 -10.74 -6.26
C ASP A 138 -22.95 -11.15 -4.80
N CYS A 139 -22.81 -10.18 -3.89
CA CYS A 139 -22.53 -10.43 -2.48
C CYS A 139 -23.73 -10.09 -1.59
N GLN A 140 -24.08 -11.03 -0.71
CA GLN A 140 -25.16 -10.80 0.28
C GLN A 140 -24.72 -9.89 1.42
N ALA A 141 -23.47 -10.01 1.86
CA ALA A 141 -22.90 -9.17 2.90
C ALA A 141 -22.30 -7.89 2.31
N PRO A 142 -22.27 -6.77 3.05
CA PRO A 142 -21.53 -5.59 2.64
C PRO A 142 -20.01 -5.76 2.87
N LEU A 143 -19.22 -5.08 2.05
CA LEU A 143 -17.78 -4.90 2.26
C LEU A 143 -17.57 -3.56 2.95
N ARG A 144 -16.90 -3.56 4.10
CA ARG A 144 -16.60 -2.38 4.91
C ARG A 144 -15.11 -2.14 4.93
N LEU A 145 -14.73 -0.92 4.56
CA LEU A 145 -13.35 -0.53 4.40
C LEU A 145 -13.05 0.64 5.33
N LEU A 146 -12.08 0.44 6.23
CA LEU A 146 -11.35 1.53 6.84
C LEU A 146 -10.19 1.87 5.90
N LEU A 147 -10.10 3.13 5.50
CA LEU A 147 -9.19 3.57 4.44
C LEU A 147 -8.26 4.63 4.99
N THR A 148 -6.96 4.38 4.93
CA THR A 148 -5.93 5.32 5.38
C THR A 148 -4.85 5.43 4.31
N PRO A 149 -5.07 6.24 3.25
CA PRO A 149 -4.01 6.65 2.35
C PRO A 149 -2.82 7.23 3.10
N TYR A 150 -1.64 7.20 2.47
CA TYR A 150 -0.45 7.77 3.09
C TYR A 150 -0.62 9.27 3.38
N ALA A 151 -0.16 9.69 4.55
CA ALA A 151 0.09 11.08 4.86
C ALA A 151 1.26 11.17 5.84
N ASN A 152 2.02 12.26 5.79
CA ASN A 152 3.06 12.53 6.78
C ASN A 152 2.46 12.77 8.18
N GLU A 153 3.29 12.69 9.22
CA GLU A 153 2.86 12.80 10.62
C GLU A 153 2.03 14.06 10.90
N LEU A 154 2.47 15.22 10.41
CA LEU A 154 1.78 16.49 10.61
C LEU A 154 0.37 16.46 10.02
N ARG A 155 0.24 15.93 8.80
CA ARG A 155 -1.05 15.78 8.12
C ARG A 155 -1.94 14.75 8.82
N LEU A 156 -1.40 13.61 9.24
CA LEU A 156 -2.15 12.61 9.99
C LEU A 156 -2.71 13.20 11.30
N LYS A 157 -1.89 13.92 12.07
CA LYS A 157 -2.35 14.61 13.29
C LYS A 157 -3.39 15.68 12.99
N THR A 158 -3.25 16.42 11.89
CA THR A 158 -4.20 17.47 11.49
C THR A 158 -5.54 16.89 11.03
N TYR A 159 -5.50 15.80 10.27
CA TYR A 159 -6.68 15.21 9.63
C TYR A 159 -7.43 14.24 10.55
N LEU A 160 -6.71 13.54 11.42
CA LEU A 160 -7.25 12.47 12.28
C LEU A 160 -7.25 12.85 13.77
N GLY A 161 -6.42 13.81 14.19
CA GLY A 161 -6.41 14.28 15.57
C GLY A 161 -7.64 15.11 15.88
N ASN A 162 -8.36 14.73 16.93
CA ASN A 162 -9.35 15.62 17.53
C ASN A 162 -8.61 16.86 18.05
N THR A 163 -8.91 18.05 17.52
CA THR A 163 -8.49 19.30 18.17
C THR A 163 -8.90 19.25 19.64
N PRO A 164 -7.99 19.51 20.60
CA PRO A 164 -8.42 19.75 21.96
C PRO A 164 -9.44 20.89 21.93
N THR A 165 -10.61 20.67 22.54
CA THR A 165 -11.52 21.75 22.88
C THR A 165 -10.73 22.89 23.53
N ASP A 166 -10.92 24.10 23.03
CA ASP A 166 -10.40 25.35 23.58
C ASP A 166 -10.51 25.40 25.11
N ASN A 167 -9.48 24.96 25.84
CA ASN A 167 -9.39 25.12 27.29
C ASN A 167 -7.97 25.02 27.86
N GLU A 168 -6.95 25.31 27.05
CA GLU A 168 -5.61 25.63 27.55
C GLU A 168 -5.12 26.96 26.94
N LYS A 169 -5.81 28.04 27.30
CA LYS A 169 -5.23 29.39 27.30
C LYS A 169 -4.84 29.76 28.72
N SER A 170 -3.55 29.70 29.03
CA SER A 170 -2.77 30.49 30.03
C SER A 170 -1.52 29.68 30.38
N SER A 171 -0.28 30.17 30.48
CA SER A 171 0.31 31.52 30.53
C SER A 171 1.85 31.37 30.31
N PRO A 172 2.64 32.48 30.22
CA PRO A 172 3.84 32.53 29.38
C PRO A 172 5.20 32.27 30.08
N ALA A 173 6.15 31.86 29.24
CA ALA A 173 7.61 32.10 29.26
C ALA A 173 8.39 32.01 30.58
N THR A 174 9.29 31.01 30.66
CA THR A 174 10.53 31.09 31.45
C THR A 174 11.70 30.34 30.78
N THR A 175 12.73 31.12 30.48
CA THR A 175 14.18 30.81 30.49
C THR A 175 14.72 29.56 29.79
N ARG A 176 15.51 29.81 28.72
CA ARG A 176 16.47 28.90 28.09
C ARG A 176 17.57 28.50 29.10
N SER A 177 17.88 27.21 29.17
CA SER A 177 19.18 26.71 29.62
C SER A 177 19.66 25.56 28.73
N ASP A 178 20.93 25.68 28.33
CA ASP A 178 21.68 24.76 27.47
C ASP A 178 21.84 23.37 28.09
N THR A 179 21.27 22.34 27.46
CA THR A 179 21.69 20.94 27.58
C THR A 179 21.35 20.20 26.27
N GLY A 180 22.13 20.48 25.23
CA GLY A 180 21.98 19.85 23.91
C GLY A 180 22.58 18.45 23.88
N MET A 181 21.70 17.45 23.71
CA MET A 181 21.88 16.11 23.08
C MET A 181 21.10 14.99 23.80
N ALA A 182 20.70 15.15 25.06
CA ALA A 182 19.89 14.16 25.78
C ALA A 182 18.36 14.44 25.76
N SER A 183 17.93 15.61 25.25
CA SER A 183 16.52 16.03 25.24
C SER A 183 15.78 15.79 23.91
N LEU A 184 16.48 15.45 22.83
CA LEU A 184 15.89 15.23 21.50
C LEU A 184 15.22 13.84 21.39
N ALA A 185 15.88 12.79 21.90
CA ALA A 185 15.37 11.42 21.86
C ALA A 185 14.09 11.24 22.70
N THR A 186 13.96 11.96 23.83
CA THR A 186 12.76 11.92 24.67
C THR A 186 11.58 12.68 24.06
N THR A 187 11.83 13.71 23.24
CA THR A 187 10.77 14.40 22.49
C THR A 187 10.28 13.60 21.29
N GLU A 188 11.19 12.94 20.55
CA GLU A 188 10.85 12.11 19.38
C GLU A 188 10.00 10.90 19.78
N ALA A 189 10.42 10.14 20.81
CA ALA A 189 9.67 9.01 21.34
C ALA A 189 8.26 9.39 21.85
N ALA A 190 8.10 10.57 22.44
CA ALA A 190 6.80 11.07 22.89
C ALA A 190 5.88 11.48 21.72
N THR A 191 6.43 12.05 20.64
CA THR A 191 5.68 12.28 19.40
C THR A 191 5.29 11.00 18.68
N GLU A 192 6.11 9.95 18.82
CA GLU A 192 5.87 8.64 18.21
C GLU A 192 4.67 7.90 18.82
N GLU A 193 4.58 7.89 20.13
CA GLU A 193 3.45 7.31 20.83
C GLU A 193 2.14 8.06 20.53
N ALA A 194 2.23 9.38 20.29
CA ALA A 194 1.08 10.20 19.94
C ALA A 194 0.47 9.87 18.57
N LEU A 195 1.27 9.62 17.52
CA LEU A 195 0.73 9.26 16.20
C LEU A 195 0.05 7.87 16.23
N ARG A 196 0.71 6.89 16.86
CA ARG A 196 0.15 5.54 17.05
C ARG A 196 -1.19 5.63 17.80
N GLY A 197 -1.26 6.44 18.86
CA GLY A 197 -2.50 6.72 19.58
C GLY A 197 -3.59 7.35 18.69
N VAL A 198 -3.25 8.31 17.83
CA VAL A 198 -4.21 8.93 16.90
C VAL A 198 -4.78 7.90 15.91
N LEU A 199 -3.93 7.09 15.29
CA LEU A 199 -4.35 6.05 14.34
C LEU A 199 -5.20 4.98 15.02
N HIS A 200 -4.74 4.47 16.16
CA HIS A 200 -5.48 3.49 16.95
C HIS A 200 -6.87 4.01 17.34
N ASN A 201 -6.97 5.24 17.85
CA ASN A 201 -8.23 5.84 18.24
C ASN A 201 -9.15 6.06 17.03
N HIS A 202 -8.61 6.52 15.91
CA HIS A 202 -9.36 6.73 14.68
C HIS A 202 -9.95 5.42 14.16
N TRP A 203 -9.11 4.40 13.97
CA TRP A 203 -9.55 3.08 13.50
C TRP A 203 -10.53 2.43 14.47
N THR A 204 -10.26 2.49 15.78
CA THR A 204 -11.16 1.95 16.81
C THR A 204 -12.52 2.66 16.80
N THR A 205 -12.54 3.98 16.62
CA THR A 205 -13.79 4.75 16.52
C THR A 205 -14.62 4.32 15.31
N LEU A 206 -13.99 4.22 14.13
CA LEU A 206 -14.66 3.76 12.91
C LEU A 206 -15.13 2.31 13.04
N ALA A 207 -14.28 1.42 13.56
CA ALA A 207 -14.60 0.01 13.76
C ALA A 207 -15.78 -0.18 14.73
N ASN A 208 -15.77 0.50 15.88
CA ASN A 208 -16.87 0.44 16.84
C ASN A 208 -18.19 0.97 16.28
N ARG A 209 -18.12 1.97 15.40
CA ARG A 209 -19.32 2.60 14.83
C ARG A 209 -19.92 1.80 13.66
N PHE A 210 -19.08 1.18 12.83
CA PHE A 210 -19.53 0.63 11.54
C PHE A 210 -19.23 -0.86 11.34
N CYS A 211 -18.23 -1.42 12.02
CA CYS A 211 -17.79 -2.81 11.79
C CYS A 211 -18.52 -3.78 12.73
N ASP A 212 -19.53 -4.47 12.21
CA ASP A 212 -20.20 -5.59 12.87
C ASP A 212 -19.91 -6.94 12.15
N ASN A 213 -20.46 -8.03 12.67
CA ASN A 213 -20.27 -9.39 12.13
C ASN A 213 -21.19 -9.73 10.94
N LYS A 214 -21.96 -8.77 10.41
CA LYS A 214 -22.85 -8.97 9.23
C LYS A 214 -22.18 -8.57 7.92
N GLY A 215 -21.09 -7.82 7.99
CA GLY A 215 -20.25 -7.42 6.85
C GLY A 215 -18.86 -8.05 6.91
N VAL A 216 -18.12 -7.86 5.82
CA VAL A 216 -16.68 -8.13 5.76
C VAL A 216 -15.95 -6.84 6.11
N ASN A 217 -15.11 -6.86 7.16
CA ASN A 217 -14.42 -5.66 7.64
C ASN A 217 -12.93 -5.72 7.29
N VAL A 218 -12.44 -4.73 6.55
CA VAL A 218 -11.07 -4.67 6.03
C VAL A 218 -10.44 -3.31 6.32
N LEU A 219 -9.17 -3.29 6.71
CA LEU A 219 -8.35 -2.08 6.78
C LEU A 219 -7.45 -2.02 5.53
N VAL A 220 -7.40 -0.88 4.85
CA VAL A 220 -6.45 -0.63 3.76
C VAL A 220 -5.61 0.58 4.13
N THR A 221 -4.29 0.42 4.15
CA THR A 221 -3.39 1.52 4.52
C THR A 221 -2.05 1.41 3.81
N HIS A 222 -1.40 2.54 3.62
CA HIS A 222 -0.06 2.65 3.05
C HIS A 222 0.84 3.30 4.10
N LEU A 223 1.24 2.48 5.08
CA LEU A 223 2.04 2.87 6.24
C LEU A 223 3.05 1.76 6.53
N PHE A 224 4.11 2.10 7.25
CA PHE A 224 5.05 1.11 7.76
C PHE A 224 4.50 0.46 9.03
N VAL A 225 4.12 -0.82 8.95
CA VAL A 225 3.46 -1.60 9.98
C VAL A 225 4.33 -2.80 10.32
N ALA A 226 4.57 -3.01 11.61
CA ALA A 226 5.35 -4.15 12.10
C ALA A 226 4.66 -4.77 13.33
N ARG A 227 5.05 -5.99 13.68
CA ARG A 227 4.64 -6.58 14.95
C ARG A 227 5.54 -6.05 16.07
N GLN A 228 4.94 -5.67 17.20
CA GLN A 228 5.73 -5.14 18.32
C GLN A 228 6.65 -6.22 18.88
N GLY A 229 7.95 -5.91 18.96
CA GLY A 229 8.99 -6.81 19.48
C GLY A 229 9.69 -7.67 18.43
N ASP A 230 9.23 -7.65 17.17
CA ASP A 230 9.94 -8.28 16.05
C ASP A 230 10.97 -7.30 15.45
N ASP A 231 11.97 -7.84 14.75
CA ASP A 231 12.89 -7.03 13.96
C ASP A 231 12.11 -6.30 12.84
N LEU A 232 12.46 -5.03 12.61
CA LEU A 232 11.80 -4.25 11.58
C LEU A 232 12.17 -4.79 10.18
N PRO A 233 11.18 -4.96 9.28
CA PRO A 233 11.47 -5.37 7.93
C PRO A 233 12.30 -4.29 7.21
N GLU A 234 13.24 -4.73 6.38
CA GLU A 234 14.09 -3.82 5.61
C GLU A 234 13.27 -3.06 4.55
N GLU A 235 13.43 -1.74 4.52
CA GLU A 235 12.99 -0.92 3.39
C GLU A 235 14.03 -1.03 2.26
N PRO A 236 13.62 -1.08 0.98
CA PRO A 236 14.57 -1.10 -0.13
C PRO A 236 15.39 0.20 -0.15
N GLU A 237 16.72 0.09 -0.31
CA GLU A 237 17.65 1.24 -0.22
C GLU A 237 17.37 2.36 -1.24
N ASP A 238 16.84 2.00 -2.41
CA ASP A 238 16.51 2.94 -3.50
C ASP A 238 15.10 3.55 -3.36
N GLU A 239 14.32 3.17 -2.36
CA GLU A 239 13.05 3.82 -2.06
C GLU A 239 13.24 5.09 -1.23
N ARG A 240 12.25 5.99 -1.27
CA ARG A 240 12.22 7.12 -0.34
C ARG A 240 11.79 6.59 1.02
N PRO A 241 12.71 6.40 2.00
CA PRO A 241 12.34 5.72 3.23
C PRO A 241 11.30 6.55 3.96
N ILE A 242 10.15 5.96 4.27
CA ILE A 242 9.09 6.65 5.01
C ILE A 242 9.61 7.07 6.39
N LEU A 243 10.44 6.21 7.00
CA LEU A 243 11.08 6.43 8.30
C LEU A 243 12.04 7.63 8.30
N HIS A 244 12.76 7.88 7.20
CA HIS A 244 13.86 8.84 7.17
C HIS A 244 13.52 10.15 6.44
N VAL A 245 12.59 10.15 5.48
CA VAL A 245 12.35 11.31 4.58
C VAL A 245 10.95 11.93 4.74
N GLY A 246 10.08 11.37 5.59
CA GLY A 246 8.73 11.92 5.83
C GLY A 246 8.26 11.94 7.28
N GLY A 247 9.05 11.41 8.22
CA GLY A 247 8.70 11.34 9.64
C GLY A 247 7.52 10.42 9.95
N ALA A 248 7.12 9.53 9.03
CA ALA A 248 6.06 8.56 9.34
C ALA A 248 6.68 7.35 10.06
N GLN A 249 6.02 6.93 11.13
CA GLN A 249 6.59 6.09 12.17
C GLN A 249 6.07 4.66 12.05
N VAL A 250 6.78 3.70 12.65
CA VAL A 250 6.32 2.31 12.74
C VAL A 250 4.97 2.25 13.45
N VAL A 251 3.94 1.73 12.80
CA VAL A 251 2.65 1.41 13.42
C VAL A 251 2.67 -0.06 13.83
N TYR A 252 2.21 -0.36 15.04
CA TYR A 252 2.18 -1.75 15.50
C TYR A 252 0.85 -2.41 15.19
N THR A 253 0.88 -3.73 14.94
CA THR A 253 -0.32 -4.52 14.67
C THR A 253 -1.36 -4.43 15.79
N ASP A 254 -0.93 -4.23 17.04
CA ASP A 254 -1.80 -3.99 18.21
C ASP A 254 -2.67 -2.72 18.08
N SER A 255 -2.32 -1.80 17.17
CA SER A 255 -3.15 -0.62 16.90
C SER A 255 -4.40 -0.95 16.07
N ILE A 256 -4.44 -2.12 15.42
CA ILE A 256 -5.53 -2.55 14.54
C ILE A 256 -6.71 -3.07 15.37
N PRO A 257 -7.96 -2.59 15.15
CA PRO A 257 -9.12 -3.06 15.90
C PRO A 257 -9.47 -4.53 15.65
N LEU A 258 -9.92 -5.23 16.70
CA LEU A 258 -10.31 -6.66 16.67
C LEU A 258 -11.43 -7.00 15.67
N GLN A 259 -12.23 -6.01 15.26
CA GLN A 259 -13.30 -6.19 14.29
C GLN A 259 -12.81 -6.38 12.85
N ILE A 260 -11.55 -6.02 12.57
CA ILE A 260 -10.93 -6.11 11.24
C ILE A 260 -10.53 -7.56 10.96
N GLN A 261 -11.00 -8.11 9.85
CA GLN A 261 -10.77 -9.50 9.47
C GLN A 261 -9.53 -9.65 8.58
N TYR A 262 -9.15 -8.58 7.88
CA TYR A 262 -7.99 -8.53 6.99
C TYR A 262 -7.45 -7.10 6.89
N THR A 263 -6.12 -6.97 6.89
CA THR A 263 -5.45 -5.69 6.68
C THR A 263 -4.56 -5.77 5.44
N ALA A 264 -4.90 -4.94 4.45
CA ALA A 264 -4.19 -4.77 3.19
C ALA A 264 -3.18 -3.62 3.30
N LEU A 265 -1.89 -3.96 3.29
CA LEU A 265 -0.79 -3.00 3.35
C LEU A 265 -0.08 -2.87 1.99
N GLY A 266 0.29 -1.65 1.64
CA GLY A 266 1.40 -1.35 0.72
C GLY A 266 2.49 -0.55 1.42
N HIS A 267 3.54 -0.17 0.68
CA HIS A 267 4.81 0.49 1.07
C HIS A 267 6.02 -0.44 0.89
N LEU A 268 5.92 -1.67 1.39
CA LEU A 268 7.02 -2.62 1.30
C LEU A 268 6.88 -3.51 0.08
N HIS A 269 7.93 -3.53 -0.74
CA HIS A 269 7.97 -4.24 -2.03
C HIS A 269 8.03 -5.77 -1.92
N ARG A 270 8.30 -6.31 -0.73
CA ARG A 270 8.32 -7.74 -0.46
C ARG A 270 6.98 -8.18 0.12
N MET A 271 6.35 -9.12 -0.56
CA MET A 271 5.17 -9.79 -0.02
C MET A 271 5.53 -10.54 1.26
N HIS A 272 4.83 -10.25 2.35
CA HIS A 272 4.91 -11.02 3.58
C HIS A 272 3.70 -10.78 4.48
N VAL A 273 3.48 -11.73 5.40
CA VAL A 273 2.48 -11.65 6.46
C VAL A 273 3.15 -11.12 7.71
N VAL A 274 2.76 -9.94 8.17
CA VAL A 274 3.28 -9.28 9.38
C VAL A 274 2.73 -9.95 10.63
N ASP A 275 1.43 -10.25 10.63
CA ASP A 275 0.73 -10.90 11.73
C ASP A 275 -0.49 -11.66 11.17
N ALA A 276 -0.89 -12.71 11.87
CA ALA A 276 -2.07 -13.51 11.57
C ALA A 276 -2.82 -13.97 12.83
N THR A 277 -2.49 -13.42 13.99
CA THR A 277 -3.05 -13.84 15.29
C THR A 277 -4.53 -13.43 15.45
N GLN A 278 -4.90 -12.21 15.06
CA GLN A 278 -6.27 -11.69 15.12
C GLN A 278 -6.94 -11.69 13.73
N GLY A 279 -6.16 -11.39 12.70
CA GLY A 279 -6.50 -11.46 11.29
C GLY A 279 -5.22 -11.25 10.47
N PRO A 280 -5.16 -11.70 9.20
CA PRO A 280 -3.96 -11.53 8.40
C PRO A 280 -3.68 -10.04 8.11
N VAL A 281 -2.48 -9.60 8.46
CA VAL A 281 -1.94 -8.28 8.15
C VAL A 281 -0.83 -8.48 7.13
N VAL A 282 -1.03 -8.01 5.89
CA VAL A 282 -0.23 -8.47 4.76
C VAL A 282 0.22 -7.31 3.90
N TYR A 283 1.52 -7.23 3.64
CA TYR A 283 2.08 -6.47 2.52
C TYR A 283 1.93 -7.28 1.24
N ALA A 284 1.29 -6.71 0.22
CA ALA A 284 1.18 -7.41 -1.08
C ALA A 284 2.52 -7.47 -1.80
N GLY A 285 3.36 -6.44 -1.62
CA GLY A 285 4.55 -6.24 -2.40
C GLY A 285 4.26 -5.61 -3.76
N SER A 286 5.32 -5.10 -4.37
CA SER A 286 5.28 -4.57 -5.73
C SER A 286 5.12 -5.71 -6.76
N PRO A 287 4.42 -5.49 -7.88
CA PRO A 287 4.24 -6.51 -8.91
C PRO A 287 5.51 -6.78 -9.72
N LEU A 288 6.48 -5.86 -9.70
CA LEU A 288 7.81 -6.00 -10.32
C LEU A 288 8.89 -5.62 -9.31
N SER A 289 10.09 -6.17 -9.49
CA SER A 289 11.26 -5.68 -8.74
C SER A 289 11.76 -4.37 -9.35
N TYR A 290 11.90 -3.34 -8.52
CA TYR A 290 12.27 -1.99 -8.94
C TYR A 290 13.66 -1.56 -8.48
N SER A 291 14.27 -2.28 -7.53
CA SER A 291 15.66 -2.12 -7.09
C SER A 291 16.37 -3.48 -7.08
N PHE A 292 17.71 -3.48 -7.25
CA PHE A 292 18.51 -4.70 -7.07
C PHE A 292 18.56 -5.20 -5.62
N SER A 293 18.16 -4.39 -4.64
CA SER A 293 17.84 -4.88 -3.28
C SER A 293 16.73 -5.93 -3.28
N GLU A 294 15.90 -5.94 -4.33
CA GLU A 294 14.84 -6.92 -4.57
C GLU A 294 15.27 -8.09 -5.47
N ALA A 295 16.57 -8.25 -5.70
CA ALA A 295 17.09 -9.37 -6.49
C ALA A 295 16.67 -10.72 -5.90
N HIS A 296 16.40 -11.68 -6.78
CA HIS A 296 15.95 -13.04 -6.47
C HIS A 296 14.57 -13.15 -5.80
N GLN A 297 13.83 -12.04 -5.66
CA GLN A 297 12.50 -12.08 -5.06
C GLN A 297 11.43 -12.47 -6.08
N GLN A 298 10.60 -13.46 -5.72
CA GLN A 298 9.37 -13.78 -6.43
C GLN A 298 8.30 -12.73 -6.12
N LYS A 299 7.52 -12.35 -7.13
CA LYS A 299 6.45 -11.35 -7.00
C LYS A 299 5.07 -12.01 -6.95
N PHE A 300 4.13 -11.35 -6.27
CA PHE A 300 2.83 -11.91 -5.96
C PHE A 300 1.72 -10.85 -6.03
N VAL A 301 0.50 -11.32 -6.21
CA VAL A 301 -0.70 -10.67 -5.67
C VAL A 301 -1.34 -11.57 -4.63
N VAL A 302 -2.12 -11.02 -3.72
CA VAL A 302 -2.71 -11.78 -2.61
C VAL A 302 -4.20 -11.96 -2.85
N LEU A 303 -4.64 -13.21 -3.04
CA LEU A 303 -6.05 -13.57 -3.03
C LEU A 303 -6.53 -13.73 -1.58
N VAL A 304 -7.65 -13.11 -1.24
CA VAL A 304 -8.21 -13.12 0.10
C VAL A 304 -9.62 -13.67 0.05
N ASP A 305 -9.84 -14.81 0.70
CA ASP A 305 -11.15 -15.39 0.92
C ASP A 305 -11.65 -14.98 2.31
N VAL A 306 -12.79 -14.29 2.36
CA VAL A 306 -13.33 -13.75 3.61
C VAL A 306 -14.86 -13.78 3.63
N GLN A 307 -15.43 -14.07 4.79
CA GLN A 307 -16.87 -14.10 5.04
C GLN A 307 -17.17 -13.36 6.34
N PRO A 308 -18.35 -12.75 6.49
CA PRO A 308 -18.71 -12.04 7.72
C PRO A 308 -18.54 -12.90 8.96
N GLY A 309 -17.87 -12.34 9.98
CA GLY A 309 -17.65 -12.99 11.27
C GLY A 309 -16.75 -14.23 11.24
N LYS A 310 -16.05 -14.52 10.13
CA LYS A 310 -15.08 -15.62 10.02
C LYS A 310 -13.66 -15.09 9.77
N PRO A 311 -12.60 -15.77 10.24
CA PRO A 311 -11.23 -15.41 9.90
C PRO A 311 -11.03 -15.38 8.37
N ALA A 312 -10.31 -14.37 7.87
CA ALA A 312 -9.91 -14.33 6.47
C ALA A 312 -8.76 -15.33 6.20
N THR A 313 -8.70 -15.86 4.99
CA THR A 313 -7.60 -16.71 4.52
C THR A 313 -6.93 -16.07 3.32
N THR A 314 -5.61 -16.07 3.30
CA THR A 314 -4.80 -15.46 2.24
C THR A 314 -4.09 -16.52 1.42
N THR A 315 -4.06 -16.34 0.11
CA THR A 315 -3.34 -17.19 -0.84
C THR A 315 -2.50 -16.30 -1.75
N PRO A 316 -1.17 -16.29 -1.61
CA PRO A 316 -0.29 -15.65 -2.58
C PRO A 316 -0.43 -16.31 -3.96
N ILE A 317 -0.61 -15.52 -5.00
CA ILE A 317 -0.59 -15.96 -6.39
C ILE A 317 0.66 -15.37 -7.04
N GLU A 318 1.55 -16.23 -7.50
CA GLU A 318 2.79 -15.84 -8.17
C GLU A 318 2.48 -15.07 -9.46
N LEU A 319 3.23 -13.98 -9.67
CA LEU A 319 3.29 -13.25 -10.92
C LEU A 319 4.45 -13.78 -11.76
N THR A 320 4.19 -13.99 -13.04
CA THR A 320 5.14 -14.59 -13.98
C THR A 320 5.64 -13.59 -15.03
N GLN A 321 4.99 -12.43 -15.14
CA GLN A 321 5.42 -11.37 -16.03
C GLN A 321 6.50 -10.49 -15.39
N GLY A 322 7.38 -9.95 -16.23
CA GLY A 322 8.53 -9.16 -15.81
C GLY A 322 9.82 -9.98 -15.75
N ARG A 323 10.95 -9.30 -15.96
CA ARG A 323 12.26 -9.94 -15.88
C ARG A 323 12.73 -10.01 -14.43
N PRO A 324 13.25 -11.17 -13.99
CA PRO A 324 13.84 -11.28 -12.67
C PRO A 324 15.08 -10.40 -12.57
N LEU A 325 15.26 -9.78 -11.39
CA LEU A 325 16.51 -9.13 -11.03
C LEU A 325 17.40 -10.13 -10.32
N LEU A 326 18.66 -10.20 -10.74
CA LEU A 326 19.64 -11.11 -10.14
C LEU A 326 20.90 -10.33 -9.76
N ARG A 327 21.54 -10.76 -8.68
CA ARG A 327 22.88 -10.30 -8.29
C ARG A 327 23.87 -11.43 -8.49
N MET A 328 24.98 -11.11 -9.11
CA MET A 328 26.10 -12.04 -9.25
C MET A 328 27.39 -11.33 -8.86
N ARG A 329 28.23 -12.03 -8.09
CA ARG A 329 29.62 -11.64 -7.89
C ARG A 329 30.51 -12.65 -8.58
N ALA A 330 31.39 -12.18 -9.46
CA ALA A 330 32.33 -13.02 -10.19
C ALA A 330 33.77 -12.59 -9.90
N THR A 331 34.69 -13.55 -9.92
CA THR A 331 36.13 -13.31 -9.75
C THR A 331 36.90 -13.36 -11.06
N THR A 332 36.29 -13.94 -12.10
CA THR A 332 36.85 -14.00 -13.46
C THR A 332 35.81 -13.60 -14.48
N VAL A 333 36.26 -13.12 -15.65
CA VAL A 333 35.36 -12.75 -16.75
C VAL A 333 34.65 -13.98 -17.31
N ASP A 334 35.34 -15.12 -17.43
CA ASP A 334 34.76 -16.35 -17.96
C ASP A 334 33.61 -16.85 -17.07
N GLU A 335 33.78 -16.83 -15.75
CA GLU A 335 32.72 -17.15 -14.78
C GLU A 335 31.49 -16.26 -14.97
N ALA A 336 31.69 -14.95 -15.10
CA ALA A 336 30.61 -14.00 -15.33
C ALA A 336 29.88 -14.29 -16.67
N VAL A 337 30.64 -14.54 -17.74
CA VAL A 337 30.07 -14.81 -19.08
C VAL A 337 29.27 -16.10 -19.08
N ASP A 338 29.82 -17.19 -18.53
CA ASP A 338 29.15 -18.48 -18.46
C ASP A 338 27.84 -18.40 -17.66
N TRP A 339 27.83 -17.63 -16.57
CA TRP A 339 26.63 -17.43 -15.77
C TRP A 339 25.59 -16.54 -16.46
N LEU A 340 26.02 -15.47 -17.14
CA LEU A 340 25.12 -14.59 -17.90
C LEU A 340 24.43 -15.34 -19.05
N GLN A 341 25.14 -16.28 -19.70
CA GLN A 341 24.56 -17.13 -20.74
C GLN A 341 23.46 -18.06 -20.21
N GLN A 342 23.51 -18.44 -18.93
CA GLN A 342 22.48 -19.25 -18.28
C GLN A 342 21.24 -18.43 -17.87
N HIS A 343 21.33 -17.09 -17.86
CA HIS A 343 20.27 -16.18 -17.42
C HIS A 343 19.91 -15.12 -18.47
N PRO A 344 19.58 -15.50 -19.72
CA PRO A 344 19.44 -14.56 -20.85
C PRO A 344 18.23 -13.61 -20.72
N ASN A 345 17.26 -13.95 -19.87
CA ASN A 345 16.01 -13.18 -19.69
C ASN A 345 15.97 -12.39 -18.38
N SER A 346 17.12 -12.18 -17.73
CA SER A 346 17.21 -11.48 -16.44
C SER A 346 17.87 -10.10 -16.60
N LEU A 347 17.56 -9.18 -15.69
CA LEU A 347 18.36 -7.96 -15.51
C LEU A 347 19.32 -8.21 -14.34
N VAL A 348 20.61 -7.93 -14.53
CA VAL A 348 21.67 -8.41 -13.63
C VAL A 348 22.50 -7.25 -13.11
N GLU A 349 22.72 -7.22 -11.80
CA GLU A 349 23.78 -6.44 -11.17
C GLU A 349 24.99 -7.37 -10.96
N LEU A 350 26.01 -7.16 -11.79
CA LEU A 350 27.25 -7.94 -11.76
C LEU A 350 28.34 -7.17 -11.00
N THR A 351 28.84 -7.76 -9.93
CA THR A 351 30.01 -7.28 -9.20
C THR A 351 31.25 -8.07 -9.61
N MET A 352 32.20 -7.42 -10.28
CA MET A 352 33.49 -8.01 -10.62
C MET A 352 34.50 -7.78 -9.49
N ALA A 353 34.91 -8.85 -8.81
CA ALA A 353 36.00 -8.81 -7.85
C ALA A 353 37.33 -8.95 -8.59
N THR A 354 38.14 -7.90 -8.60
CA THR A 354 39.41 -7.84 -9.33
C THR A 354 40.49 -7.22 -8.44
N ASP A 355 41.73 -7.70 -8.58
CA ASP A 355 42.89 -7.11 -7.89
C ASP A 355 43.32 -5.77 -8.50
N THR A 356 42.75 -5.42 -9.67
CA THR A 356 43.03 -4.20 -10.43
C THR A 356 41.73 -3.47 -10.73
N TYR A 357 41.64 -2.19 -10.36
CA TYR A 357 40.46 -1.36 -10.63
C TYR A 357 40.09 -1.35 -12.12
N LEU A 358 38.86 -1.74 -12.46
CA LEU A 358 38.32 -1.65 -13.82
C LEU A 358 38.02 -0.17 -14.11
N LYS A 359 38.76 0.42 -15.06
CA LYS A 359 38.58 1.81 -15.50
C LYS A 359 37.45 1.98 -16.50
#